data_AF-A0A2E5CAZ0-F1
#
_entry.id   AF-A0A2E5CAZ0-F1
#
_cell.length_a   1.000
_cell.length_b   1.000
_cell.length_c   1.000
_cell.angle_alpha   90.00
_cell.angle_beta   90.00
_cell.angle_gamma   90.00
#
_symmetry.space_group_name_H-M   'P 1'
#
loop_
_entity.id
_entity.type
_entity.pdbx_description
1 polymer ?
#
loop_
_entity_poly.entity_id
_entity_poly.type
_entity_poly.pdbx_seq_one_letter_code
_entity_poly.pdbx_strand_id
1 'polypeptide(L)'
;MKVYHDSEIDYLSIDFSDEVEAKSEYQDGIIVRYNKKGNVIGIDITDSMKLFSSSDLMTLKEACAFLGISESTMRRKIRDGKVNFTKEGKNYRFKKSDIIQLAA
;
A
#
# COMPACT_ATOMS: atom_id res chain seq x y z
N MET A 1 3.41 -16.14 14.71
CA MET A 1 3.08 -15.20 13.63
C MET A 1 4.07 -15.42 12.49
N LYS A 2 3.58 -15.75 11.30
CA LYS A 2 4.37 -15.91 10.08
C LYS A 2 3.86 -14.90 9.06
N VAL A 3 4.76 -14.30 8.30
CA VAL A 3 4.41 -13.34 7.24
C VAL A 3 5.03 -13.84 5.95
N TYR A 4 4.20 -13.94 4.92
CA TYR A 4 4.60 -14.36 3.58
C TYR A 4 4.22 -13.27 2.59
N HIS A 5 5.15 -12.86 1.74
CA HIS A 5 4.92 -11.84 0.72
C HIS A 5 5.42 -12.34 -0.63
N ASP A 6 4.56 -12.21 -1.63
CA ASP A 6 4.85 -12.52 -3.02
C ASP A 6 4.58 -11.28 -3.87
N SER A 7 5.67 -10.62 -4.29
CA SER A 7 5.63 -9.40 -5.07
C SER A 7 5.24 -9.63 -6.53
N GLU A 8 5.38 -10.85 -7.06
CA GLU A 8 5.03 -11.12 -8.47
C GLU A 8 3.51 -11.10 -8.68
N ILE A 9 2.77 -11.50 -7.64
CA ILE A 9 1.30 -11.57 -7.65
C ILE A 9 0.64 -10.57 -6.69
N ASP A 10 1.39 -9.61 -6.15
CA ASP A 10 0.91 -8.57 -5.22
C ASP A 10 0.14 -9.13 -4.00
N TYR A 11 0.72 -10.16 -3.37
CA TYR A 11 0.09 -10.94 -2.32
C TYR A 11 0.85 -10.84 -1.00
N LEU A 12 0.14 -10.56 0.09
CA LEU A 12 0.67 -10.58 1.46
C LEU A 12 -0.22 -11.45 2.35
N SER A 13 0.36 -12.47 2.97
CA SER A 13 -0.31 -13.32 3.96
C SER A 13 0.31 -13.13 5.34
N ILE A 14 -0.53 -13.04 6.35
CA ILE A 14 -0.16 -12.95 7.75
C ILE A 14 -0.89 -14.07 8.50
N ASP A 15 -0.15 -15.08 8.93
CA ASP A 15 -0.66 -16.16 9.77
C ASP A 15 -0.43 -15.84 11.25
N PHE A 16 -1.50 -15.80 12.04
CA PHE A 16 -1.43 -15.65 13.49
C PHE A 16 -1.28 -17.00 14.20
N SER A 17 -1.85 -18.07 13.62
CA SER A 17 -1.86 -19.42 14.15
C SER A 17 -1.72 -20.46 13.04
N ASP A 18 -1.20 -21.65 13.39
CA ASP A 18 -1.13 -22.82 12.48
C ASP A 18 -2.41 -23.68 12.55
N GLU A 19 -3.48 -23.16 13.17
CA GLU A 19 -4.79 -23.82 13.22
C GLU A 19 -5.44 -23.95 11.83
N VAL A 20 -6.27 -24.99 11.67
CA VAL A 20 -6.96 -25.25 10.40
C VAL A 20 -8.08 -24.23 10.18
N GLU A 21 -8.07 -23.62 9.00
CA GLU A 21 -9.14 -22.75 8.52
C GLU A 21 -10.46 -23.50 8.41
N ALA A 22 -11.54 -22.87 8.89
CA ALA A 22 -12.90 -23.35 8.75
C ALA A 22 -13.76 -22.46 7.86
N LYS A 23 -13.47 -21.15 7.83
CA LYS A 23 -14.23 -20.15 7.09
C LYS A 23 -13.30 -18.99 6.73
N SER A 24 -13.50 -18.43 5.55
CA SER A 24 -12.91 -17.16 5.13
C SER A 24 -13.99 -16.14 4.76
N GLU A 25 -13.72 -14.86 4.97
CA GLU A 25 -14.52 -13.75 4.45
C GLU A 25 -13.65 -12.86 3.58
N TYR A 26 -14.12 -12.56 2.36
CA TYR A 26 -13.44 -11.64 1.44
C TYR A 26 -14.17 -10.30 1.40
N GLN A 27 -13.42 -9.22 1.66
CA GLN A 27 -13.91 -7.86 1.52
C GLN A 27 -12.78 -6.95 1.03
N ASP A 28 -13.03 -6.25 -0.07
CA ASP A 28 -12.16 -5.19 -0.60
C ASP A 28 -10.68 -5.57 -0.74
N GLY A 29 -10.39 -6.79 -1.23
CA GLY A 29 -9.01 -7.27 -1.44
C GLY A 29 -8.38 -7.95 -0.22
N ILE A 30 -9.10 -8.00 0.90
CA ILE A 30 -8.67 -8.64 2.16
C ILE A 30 -9.50 -9.90 2.39
N ILE A 31 -8.83 -11.01 2.62
CA ILE A 31 -9.41 -12.28 3.08
C ILE A 31 -9.09 -12.41 4.57
N VAL A 32 -10.11 -12.51 5.41
CA VAL A 32 -9.94 -12.83 6.83
C VAL A 32 -10.27 -14.30 7.04
N ARG A 33 -9.31 -15.07 7.57
CA ARG A 33 -9.43 -16.51 7.80
C ARG A 33 -9.75 -16.79 9.26
N TYR A 34 -10.75 -17.64 9.49
CA TYR A 34 -11.27 -18.00 10.81
C TYR A 34 -11.19 -19.51 11.04
N ASN A 35 -10.94 -19.91 12.30
CA ASN A 35 -11.08 -21.30 12.72
C ASN A 35 -12.56 -21.66 13.02
N LYS A 36 -12.81 -22.93 13.37
CA LYS A 36 -14.15 -23.42 13.73
C LYS A 36 -14.78 -22.73 14.95
N LYS A 37 -13.96 -22.10 15.80
CA LYS A 37 -14.41 -21.36 16.99
C LYS A 37 -14.77 -19.90 16.68
N GLY A 38 -14.53 -19.43 15.45
CA GLY A 38 -14.73 -18.04 15.04
C GLY A 38 -13.57 -17.11 15.39
N ASN A 39 -12.41 -17.63 15.80
CA ASN A 39 -11.22 -16.81 16.02
C ASN A 39 -10.51 -16.56 14.69
N VAL A 40 -9.97 -15.36 14.51
CA VAL A 40 -9.10 -15.03 13.38
C VAL A 40 -7.79 -15.78 13.51
N ILE A 41 -7.40 -16.50 12.46
CA ILE A 41 -6.16 -17.27 12.39
C ILE A 41 -5.18 -16.73 11.35
N GLY A 42 -5.66 -15.93 10.39
CA GLY A 42 -4.82 -15.28 9.40
C GLY A 42 -5.55 -14.25 8.56
N ILE A 43 -4.78 -13.45 7.83
CA ILE A 43 -5.25 -12.43 6.89
C ILE A 43 -4.45 -12.54 5.62
N ASP A 44 -5.12 -12.55 4.47
CA ASP A 44 -4.48 -12.49 3.16
C ASP A 44 -4.92 -11.23 2.41
N ILE A 45 -3.97 -10.55 1.79
CA ILE A 45 -4.18 -9.34 1.02
C ILE A 45 -3.78 -9.66 -0.41
N THR A 46 -4.77 -9.68 -1.31
CA THR A 46 -4.63 -10.18 -2.70
C THR A 46 -4.32 -9.10 -3.73
N ASP A 47 -4.48 -7.84 -3.33
CA ASP A 47 -4.33 -6.65 -4.16
C ASP A 47 -3.52 -5.64 -3.30
N SER A 48 -2.41 -6.09 -2.70
CA SER A 48 -1.76 -5.36 -1.60
C SER A 48 -1.32 -3.96 -2.01
N MET A 49 -0.73 -3.78 -3.18
CA MET A 49 -0.42 -2.48 -3.77
C MET A 49 -1.67 -1.68 -4.09
N LYS A 50 -2.74 -2.35 -4.53
CA LYS A 50 -4.00 -1.68 -4.86
C LYS A 50 -4.69 -1.14 -3.60
N LEU A 51 -4.61 -1.87 -2.50
CA LEU A 51 -5.07 -1.48 -1.17
C LEU A 51 -4.27 -0.28 -0.63
N PHE A 52 -2.99 -0.16 -0.99
CA PHE A 52 -2.21 1.06 -0.77
C PHE A 52 -2.49 2.18 -1.79
N SER A 53 -3.08 1.88 -2.94
CA SER A 53 -3.28 2.82 -4.05
C SER A 53 -4.63 3.54 -4.03
N SER A 54 -5.65 2.96 -3.41
CA SER A 54 -7.05 3.31 -3.67
C SER A 54 -7.57 4.57 -2.97
N SER A 55 -6.83 5.22 -2.06
CA SER A 55 -7.30 6.50 -1.49
C SER A 55 -6.30 7.59 -1.14
N ASP A 56 -4.99 7.44 -1.34
CA ASP A 56 -4.06 8.40 -0.72
C ASP A 56 -3.33 9.25 -1.76
N LEU A 57 -3.97 10.36 -2.13
CA LEU A 57 -3.25 11.50 -2.69
C LEU A 57 -2.33 12.08 -1.61
N MET A 58 -1.04 11.75 -1.71
CA MET A 58 -0.03 12.26 -0.81
C MET A 58 0.15 13.76 -1.01
N THR A 59 0.32 14.50 0.08
CA THR A 59 0.87 15.84 0.06
C THR A 59 2.34 15.83 -0.38
N LEU A 60 2.87 17.00 -0.75
CA LEU A 60 4.30 17.18 -0.99
C LEU A 60 5.15 16.70 0.19
N LYS A 61 4.72 17.00 1.42
CA LYS A 61 5.46 16.65 2.64
C LYS A 61 5.51 15.14 2.85
N GLU A 62 4.39 14.46 2.69
CA GLU A 62 4.30 13.00 2.81
C GLU A 62 5.12 12.30 1.72
N ALA A 63 5.06 12.77 0.48
CA ALA A 63 5.84 12.21 -0.62
C ALA A 63 7.36 12.39 -0.38
N CYS A 64 7.78 13.54 0.16
CA CYS A 64 9.18 13.79 0.52
C CYS A 64 9.64 12.87 1.66
N ALA A 65 8.81 12.71 2.69
CA ALA A 65 9.11 11.81 3.82
C ALA A 65 9.25 10.35 3.36
N PHE A 66 8.37 9.91 2.46
CA PHE A 66 8.40 8.56 1.91
C PHE A 66 9.66 8.30 1.07
N LEU A 67 10.04 9.24 0.22
CA LEU A 67 11.23 9.12 -0.64
C LEU A 67 12.56 9.41 0.09
N GLY A 68 12.50 9.92 1.32
CA GLY A 68 13.69 10.36 2.07
C GLY A 68 14.41 11.56 1.44
N ILE A 69 13.70 12.43 0.71
CA ILE A 69 14.29 13.59 0.01
C ILE A 69 13.77 14.93 0.54
N SER A 70 14.53 16.00 0.29
CA SER A 70 14.09 17.36 0.60
C SER A 70 12.98 17.85 -0.34
N GLU A 71 12.13 18.77 0.13
CA GLU A 71 11.13 19.44 -0.71
C GLU A 71 11.77 20.16 -1.91
N SER A 72 12.97 20.72 -1.76
CA SER A 72 13.69 21.37 -2.85
C SER A 72 14.05 20.37 -3.96
N THR A 73 14.42 19.15 -3.59
CA THR A 73 14.68 18.05 -4.53
C THR A 73 13.39 17.57 -5.19
N MET A 74 12.31 17.43 -4.42
CA MET A 74 11.00 17.05 -4.97
C MET A 74 10.48 18.09 -5.97
N ARG A 75 10.56 19.38 -5.64
CA ARG A 75 10.19 20.50 -6.54
C ARG A 75 11.05 20.55 -7.80
N ARG A 76 12.34 20.21 -7.70
CA ARG A 76 13.21 20.05 -8.87
C ARG A 76 12.70 18.94 -9.78
N LYS A 77 12.42 17.75 -9.23
CA LYS A 77 11.91 16.61 -10.01
C LYS A 77 10.55 16.92 -10.67
N ILE A 78 9.67 17.66 -10.00
CA ILE A 78 8.39 18.14 -10.56
C ILE A 78 8.65 19.06 -11.77
N ARG A 79 9.55 20.03 -11.64
CA ARG A 79 9.91 20.95 -12.73
C ARG A 79 10.54 20.21 -13.91
N ASP A 80 11.34 19.18 -13.63
CA ASP A 80 12.00 18.37 -14.64
C ASP A 80 11.05 17.33 -15.29
N GLY A 81 9.76 17.32 -14.90
CA GLY A 81 8.75 16.40 -15.46
C GLY A 81 8.89 14.94 -15.03
N LYS A 82 9.67 14.67 -13.98
CA LYS A 82 9.98 13.30 -13.54
C LYS A 82 8.96 12.72 -12.55
N VAL A 83 7.96 13.50 -12.15
CA VAL A 83 6.94 13.09 -11.18
C VAL A 83 5.58 13.59 -11.65
N ASN A 84 4.62 12.68 -11.71
CA ASN A 84 3.23 13.03 -11.96
C ASN A 84 2.59 13.66 -10.72
N PHE A 85 1.85 14.75 -10.92
CA PHE A 85 1.16 15.44 -9.83
C PHE A 85 -0.17 16.02 -10.30
N THR A 86 -1.09 16.16 -9.36
CA THR A 86 -2.34 16.91 -9.52
C THR A 86 -2.26 18.16 -8.65
N LYS A 87 -2.74 19.30 -9.14
CA LYS A 87 -2.89 20.51 -8.31
C LYS A 87 -4.29 20.57 -7.75
N GLU A 88 -4.37 20.72 -6.43
CA GLU A 88 -5.60 21.01 -5.71
C GLU A 88 -5.44 22.41 -5.10
N GLY A 89 -5.87 23.42 -5.86
CA GLY A 89 -5.61 24.83 -5.53
C GLY A 89 -4.12 25.17 -5.56
N LYS A 90 -3.55 25.52 -4.39
CA LYS A 90 -2.12 25.83 -4.22
C LYS A 90 -1.27 24.62 -3.82
N ASN A 91 -1.90 23.48 -3.54
CA ASN A 91 -1.23 22.30 -3.01
C ASN A 91 -0.97 21.26 -4.10
N TYR A 92 0.17 20.58 -3.99
CA TYR A 92 0.49 19.42 -4.83
C TYR A 92 -0.06 18.16 -4.19
N ARG A 93 -0.68 17.33 -5.02
CA ARG A 93 -1.17 16.00 -4.69
C ARG A 93 -0.50 14.97 -5.58
N PHE A 94 0.00 13.90 -4.99
CA PHE A 94 0.71 12.85 -5.69
C PHE A 94 -0.04 11.55 -5.49
N LYS A 95 -0.27 10.80 -6.57
CA LYS A 95 -0.74 9.42 -6.41
C LYS A 95 0.38 8.63 -5.75
N LYS A 96 0.05 7.91 -4.69
CA LYS A 96 1.01 7.07 -3.98
C LYS A 96 1.66 6.02 -4.89
N SER A 97 0.91 5.47 -5.86
CA SER A 97 1.44 4.58 -6.90
C SER A 97 2.60 5.20 -7.68
N ASP A 98 2.48 6.46 -8.06
CA ASP A 98 3.46 7.16 -8.89
C ASP A 98 4.73 7.48 -8.07
N ILE A 99 4.56 7.70 -6.76
CA ILE A 99 5.67 7.90 -5.82
C ILE A 99 6.41 6.58 -5.54
N ILE A 100 5.69 5.46 -5.40
CA ILE A 100 6.29 4.14 -5.21
C ILE A 100 7.15 3.75 -6.40
N GLN A 101 6.69 4.00 -7.63
CA GLN A 101 7.47 3.74 -8.85
C GLN A 101 8.79 4.53 -8.93
N LEU A 102 8.93 5.62 -8.17
CA LEU A 102 10.18 6.40 -8.11
C LEU A 102 11.16 5.91 -7.05
N ALA A 103 10.72 5.02 -6.15
CA ALA A 103 11.53 4.42 -5.09
C ALA A 103 12.07 3.04 -5.48
N ALA A 104 11.40 2.35 -6.40
CA ALA A 104 11.87 1.13 -7.05
C ALA A 104 12.96 1.43 -8.08
#